data_AF-D8LMQ8-F1
#
_entry.id   AF-D8LMQ8-F1
#
_cell.length_a   1.000
_cell.length_b   1.000
_cell.length_c   1.000
_cell.angle_alpha   90.00
_cell.angle_beta   90.00
_cell.angle_gamma   90.00
#
_symmetry.space_group_name_H-M   'P 1'
#
loop_
_entity.id
_entity.type
_entity.pdbx_description
1 polymer ?
#
loop_
_entity_poly.entity_id
_entity_poly.type
_entity_poly.pdbx_seq_one_letter_code
_entity_poly.pdbx_strand_id
1 'polypeptide(L)'
;MISKSTIQRTPVMSLVGLLVGLVLSVARGAFGDLFRALGLASVLAVSRSRRLSAEYPFLPYARRALVMLPRRPFPPAENPWKYKRADAIAELEDAGVPLDAGNLPAEFSMAKSLLSVAFLGGFAGYLVSQFPFVFLPTFMLALGGGGFLAYLATTKNARGDLTRLLGMRTVAFLGLVSEINSDVALSAKGKVVGGICFSKAMFWDRKYHGEAAPLARQRQRQREPMAAAAAGASAGGGRRPPDAVFSSTAAAAATALRTK
;
A
#
# COMPACT_ATOMS: atom_id res chain seq x y z
N MET A 1 11.61 28.66 -5.59
CA MET A 1 11.63 27.70 -6.72
C MET A 1 11.84 26.30 -6.17
N ILE A 2 10.74 25.57 -5.93
CA ILE A 2 10.79 24.20 -5.41
C ILE A 2 11.09 23.28 -6.60
N SER A 3 12.27 22.65 -6.57
CA SER A 3 12.67 21.65 -7.57
C SER A 3 11.57 20.60 -7.70
N LYS A 4 11.01 20.45 -8.90
CA LYS A 4 10.01 19.41 -9.20
C LYS A 4 10.65 18.06 -8.95
N SER A 5 10.34 17.46 -7.81
CA SER A 5 10.85 16.17 -7.36
C SER A 5 10.70 15.13 -8.46
N THR A 6 11.80 14.45 -8.77
CA THR A 6 11.94 13.39 -9.77
C THR A 6 10.95 12.23 -9.55
N ILE A 7 10.33 12.17 -8.38
CA ILE A 7 9.30 11.20 -7.97
C ILE A 7 8.01 11.34 -8.80
N GLN A 8 7.72 12.51 -9.40
CA GLN A 8 6.53 12.70 -10.25
C GLN A 8 6.63 12.12 -11.67
N ARG A 9 7.80 11.63 -12.10
CA ARG A 9 7.95 10.96 -13.41
C ARG A 9 7.68 9.46 -13.27
N THR A 10 6.43 9.12 -12.96
CA THR A 10 5.95 7.75 -12.83
C THR A 10 6.38 6.80 -13.96
N PRO A 11 6.35 7.19 -15.27
CA PRO A 11 6.79 6.28 -16.33
C PRO A 11 8.31 6.09 -16.40
N VAL A 12 9.10 7.08 -15.96
CA VAL A 12 10.57 6.96 -15.93
C VAL A 12 10.99 6.03 -14.79
N MET A 13 10.34 6.16 -13.63
CA MET A 13 10.63 5.29 -12.47
C MET A 13 10.23 3.83 -12.71
N SER A 14 9.13 3.58 -13.46
CA SER A 14 8.75 2.21 -13.83
C SER A 14 9.74 1.59 -14.81
N LEU A 15 10.23 2.36 -15.80
CA LEU A 15 11.24 1.90 -16.74
C LEU A 15 12.56 1.57 -16.02
N VAL A 16 13.00 2.43 -15.11
CA VAL A 16 14.20 2.21 -14.27
C VAL A 16 14.01 0.96 -13.41
N GLY A 17 12.84 0.80 -12.76
CA GLY A 17 12.53 -0.39 -11.97
C GLY A 17 12.55 -1.68 -12.80
N LEU A 18 12.05 -1.62 -14.04
CA LEU A 18 12.06 -2.76 -14.96
C LEU A 18 13.49 -3.12 -15.38
N LEU A 19 14.31 -2.13 -15.74
CA LEU A 19 15.73 -2.34 -16.09
C LEU A 19 16.52 -2.91 -14.92
N VAL A 20 16.34 -2.36 -13.71
CA VAL A 20 16.99 -2.88 -12.49
C VAL A 20 16.52 -4.31 -12.21
N GLY A 21 15.21 -4.59 -12.33
CA GLY A 21 14.68 -5.93 -12.17
C GLY A 21 15.23 -6.92 -13.20
N LEU A 22 15.43 -6.49 -14.44
CA LEU A 22 16.01 -7.29 -15.51
C LEU A 22 17.48 -7.61 -15.23
N VAL A 23 18.27 -6.61 -14.81
CA VAL A 23 19.67 -6.83 -14.40
C VAL A 23 19.74 -7.77 -13.19
N LEU A 24 18.89 -7.57 -12.19
CA LEU A 24 18.82 -8.44 -11.00
C LEU A 24 18.37 -9.86 -11.35
N SER A 25 17.53 -10.05 -12.38
CA SER A 25 17.13 -11.38 -12.85
C SER A 25 18.31 -12.19 -13.43
N VAL A 26 19.35 -11.53 -13.93
CA VAL A 26 20.58 -12.18 -14.42
C VAL A 26 21.54 -12.48 -13.27
N ALA A 27 21.51 -11.68 -12.20
CA ALA A 27 22.35 -11.88 -11.03
C ALA A 27 22.10 -13.25 -10.38
N ARG A 28 23.18 -13.92 -9.98
CA ARG A 28 23.10 -15.16 -9.17
C ARG A 28 22.86 -14.79 -7.70
N GLY A 29 21.97 -15.52 -7.04
CA GLY A 29 21.69 -15.40 -5.60
C GLY A 29 20.21 -15.12 -5.28
N ALA A 30 19.91 -14.98 -3.98
CA ALA A 30 18.54 -14.89 -3.47
C ALA A 30 17.69 -13.77 -4.09
N PHE A 31 18.31 -12.62 -4.40
CA PHE A 31 17.63 -11.52 -5.08
C PHE A 31 17.24 -11.89 -6.51
N GLY A 32 18.15 -12.50 -7.29
CA GLY A 32 17.85 -12.91 -8.66
C GLY A 32 16.77 -13.98 -8.72
N ASP A 33 16.79 -14.94 -7.79
CA ASP A 33 15.75 -15.97 -7.70
C ASP A 33 14.39 -15.39 -7.32
N LEU A 34 14.34 -14.35 -6.48
CA LEU A 34 13.11 -13.61 -6.18
C LEU A 34 12.61 -12.82 -7.40
N PHE A 35 13.48 -12.14 -8.14
CA PHE A 35 13.08 -11.40 -9.34
C PHE A 35 12.59 -12.32 -10.46
N ARG A 36 13.24 -13.48 -10.67
CA ARG A 36 12.75 -14.52 -11.59
C ARG A 36 11.39 -15.07 -11.15
N ALA A 37 11.22 -15.31 -9.85
CA ALA A 37 9.93 -15.70 -9.27
C ALA A 37 8.84 -14.66 -9.51
N LEU A 38 9.12 -13.37 -9.27
CA LEU A 38 8.19 -12.28 -9.57
C LEU A 38 7.87 -12.18 -11.06
N GLY A 39 8.87 -12.37 -11.93
CA GLY A 39 8.68 -12.46 -13.37
C GLY A 39 7.71 -13.58 -13.77
N LEU A 40 7.96 -14.80 -13.31
CA LEU A 40 7.09 -15.96 -13.55
C LEU A 40 5.69 -15.73 -12.96
N ALA A 41 5.59 -15.22 -11.74
CA ALA A 41 4.32 -14.91 -11.09
C ALA A 41 3.52 -13.86 -11.87
N SER A 42 4.16 -12.84 -12.45
CA SER A 42 3.48 -11.84 -13.26
C SER A 42 2.96 -12.41 -14.58
N VAL A 43 3.73 -13.26 -15.27
CA VAL A 43 3.28 -13.98 -16.48
C VAL A 43 2.10 -14.90 -16.17
N LEU A 44 2.19 -15.67 -15.07
CA LEU A 44 1.09 -16.53 -14.61
C LEU A 44 -0.14 -15.72 -14.20
N ALA A 45 0.04 -14.57 -13.55
CA ALA A 45 -1.06 -13.69 -13.19
C ALA A 45 -1.77 -13.15 -14.44
N VAL A 46 -1.03 -12.72 -15.46
CA VAL A 46 -1.62 -12.25 -16.72
C VAL A 46 -2.36 -13.38 -17.44
N SER A 47 -1.77 -14.57 -17.57
CA SER A 47 -2.41 -15.69 -18.26
C SER A 47 -3.67 -16.19 -17.53
N ARG A 48 -3.62 -16.32 -16.20
CA ARG A 48 -4.75 -16.77 -15.37
C ARG A 48 -5.82 -15.68 -15.17
N SER A 49 -5.47 -14.39 -15.17
CA SER A 49 -6.45 -13.29 -15.03
C SER A 49 -7.43 -13.18 -16.20
N ARG A 50 -7.04 -13.64 -17.40
CA ARG A 50 -7.94 -13.75 -18.56
C ARG A 50 -9.08 -14.73 -18.27
N ARG A 51 -8.77 -15.87 -17.65
CA ARG A 51 -9.78 -16.86 -17.23
C ARG A 51 -10.75 -16.27 -16.21
N LEU A 52 -10.21 -15.57 -15.20
CA LEU A 52 -11.03 -14.90 -14.19
C LEU A 52 -11.93 -13.80 -14.78
N SER A 53 -11.49 -13.14 -15.85
CA SER A 53 -12.29 -12.14 -16.54
C SER A 53 -13.39 -12.75 -17.41
N ALA A 54 -13.21 -13.98 -17.88
CA ALA A 54 -14.26 -14.75 -18.53
C ALA A 54 -15.30 -15.26 -17.51
N GLU A 55 -14.85 -15.78 -16.36
CA GLU A 55 -15.73 -16.32 -15.32
C GLU A 55 -16.53 -15.23 -14.59
N TYR A 56 -15.90 -14.08 -14.31
CA TYR A 56 -16.53 -12.95 -13.61
C TYR A 56 -16.47 -11.67 -14.48
N PRO A 57 -17.32 -11.55 -15.52
CA PRO A 57 -17.26 -10.43 -16.46
C PRO A 57 -17.75 -9.14 -15.79
N PHE A 58 -16.84 -8.25 -15.42
CA PHE A 58 -17.18 -7.01 -14.71
C PHE A 58 -17.92 -5.99 -15.59
N LEU A 59 -17.44 -5.78 -16.82
CA LEU A 59 -17.93 -4.71 -17.71
C LEU A 59 -19.44 -4.78 -18.00
N PRO A 60 -20.04 -5.94 -18.33
CA PRO A 60 -21.49 -6.03 -18.54
C PRO A 60 -22.30 -5.62 -17.31
N TYR A 61 -21.88 -6.03 -16.11
CA TYR A 61 -22.57 -5.68 -14.87
C TYR A 61 -22.37 -4.21 -14.49
N ALA A 62 -21.18 -3.64 -14.78
CA ALA A 62 -20.93 -2.21 -14.60
C ALA A 62 -21.88 -1.37 -15.48
N ARG A 63 -22.04 -1.73 -16.76
CA ARG A 63 -22.99 -1.07 -17.67
C ARG A 63 -24.44 -1.18 -17.16
N ARG A 64 -24.84 -2.34 -16.64
CA ARG A 64 -26.17 -2.54 -16.01
C ARG A 64 -26.36 -1.70 -14.75
N ALA A 65 -25.34 -1.55 -13.92
CA ALA A 65 -25.40 -0.71 -12.73
C ALA A 65 -25.53 0.79 -13.05
N LEU A 66 -25.05 1.20 -14.22
CA LEU A 66 -25.23 2.54 -14.79
C LEU A 66 -26.55 2.70 -15.58
N VAL A 67 -27.47 1.73 -15.49
CA VAL A 67 -28.80 1.76 -16.14
C VAL A 67 -28.72 1.76 -17.68
N MET A 68 -27.57 1.38 -18.25
CA MET A 68 -27.39 1.32 -19.71
C MET A 68 -27.97 0.03 -20.34
N LEU A 69 -28.24 -1.00 -19.53
CA LEU A 69 -28.68 -2.32 -19.97
C LEU A 69 -29.66 -2.92 -18.94
N PRO A 70 -30.57 -3.83 -19.36
CA PRO A 70 -31.48 -4.50 -18.46
C PRO A 70 -30.72 -5.31 -17.40
N ARG A 71 -31.30 -5.34 -16.20
CA ARG A 71 -30.74 -6.03 -15.04
C ARG A 71 -30.63 -7.54 -15.33
N ARG A 72 -29.50 -8.13 -14.98
CA ARG A 72 -29.30 -9.58 -14.89
C ARG A 72 -28.82 -9.87 -13.46
N PRO A 73 -29.51 -10.74 -12.71
CA PRO A 73 -29.11 -11.05 -11.34
C PRO A 73 -27.75 -11.76 -11.31
N PHE A 74 -26.95 -11.46 -10.30
CA PHE A 74 -25.73 -12.21 -9.99
C PHE A 74 -25.70 -12.54 -8.50
N PRO A 75 -25.65 -13.82 -8.11
CA PRO A 75 -25.75 -15.03 -8.94
C PRO A 75 -27.09 -15.12 -9.71
N PRO A 76 -27.25 -16.01 -10.71
CA PRO A 76 -28.49 -16.19 -11.46
C PRO A 76 -29.59 -16.91 -10.63
N ALA A 77 -29.81 -16.46 -9.39
CA ALA A 77 -30.83 -16.97 -8.49
C ALA A 77 -31.56 -15.82 -7.81
N GLU A 78 -32.84 -16.02 -7.49
CA GLU A 78 -33.65 -14.99 -6.83
C GLU A 78 -33.15 -14.69 -5.40
N ASN A 79 -32.67 -15.72 -4.70
CA ASN A 79 -32.07 -15.61 -3.38
C ASN A 79 -30.59 -15.98 -3.40
N PRO A 80 -29.66 -15.00 -3.31
CA PRO A 80 -28.23 -15.23 -3.29
C PRO A 80 -27.74 -16.14 -2.16
N TRP A 81 -28.46 -16.17 -1.03
CA TRP A 81 -28.06 -16.96 0.15
C TRP A 81 -28.28 -18.47 -0.02
N LYS A 82 -29.18 -18.85 -0.92
CA LYS A 82 -29.52 -20.26 -1.19
C LYS A 82 -28.86 -20.79 -2.45
N TYR A 83 -28.05 -19.98 -3.14
CA TYR A 83 -27.42 -20.39 -4.39
C TYR A 83 -26.50 -21.59 -4.16
N LYS A 84 -26.75 -22.67 -4.91
CA LYS A 84 -25.86 -23.81 -5.05
C LYS A 84 -25.46 -23.94 -6.51
N ARG A 85 -24.17 -24.11 -6.75
CA ARG A 85 -23.63 -24.28 -8.10
C ARG A 85 -24.16 -25.55 -8.78
N ALA A 86 -24.34 -26.63 -8.02
CA ALA A 86 -24.84 -27.90 -8.54
C ALA A 86 -26.23 -27.74 -9.19
N ASP A 87 -27.13 -27.02 -8.54
CA ASP A 87 -28.49 -26.76 -9.05
C ASP A 87 -28.42 -25.96 -10.36
N ALA A 88 -27.55 -24.95 -10.43
CA ALA A 88 -27.34 -24.16 -11.66
C ALA A 88 -26.68 -24.97 -12.79
N ILE A 89 -25.88 -25.99 -12.47
CA ILE A 89 -25.32 -26.93 -13.46
C ILE A 89 -26.42 -27.83 -13.99
N ALA A 90 -27.25 -28.39 -13.11
CA ALA A 90 -28.37 -29.26 -13.49
C ALA A 90 -29.36 -28.53 -14.41
N GLU A 91 -29.71 -27.27 -14.10
CA GLU A 91 -30.57 -26.45 -14.97
C GLU A 91 -29.96 -26.22 -16.37
N LEU A 92 -28.64 -26.08 -16.48
CA LEU A 92 -27.95 -25.90 -17.76
C LEU A 92 -27.86 -27.22 -18.54
N GLU A 93 -27.67 -28.33 -17.84
CA GLU A 93 -27.67 -29.68 -18.40
C GLU A 93 -29.04 -30.05 -18.97
N ASP A 94 -30.12 -29.77 -18.21
CA ASP A 94 -31.51 -29.93 -18.66
C ASP A 94 -31.83 -29.05 -19.87
N ALA A 95 -31.23 -27.87 -19.95
CA ALA A 95 -31.36 -26.95 -21.09
C ALA A 95 -30.50 -27.35 -22.31
N GLY A 96 -29.70 -28.42 -22.22
CA GLY A 96 -28.81 -28.88 -23.30
C GLY A 96 -27.66 -27.92 -23.60
N VAL A 97 -27.28 -27.04 -22.66
CA VAL A 97 -26.18 -26.10 -22.85
C VAL A 97 -24.85 -26.81 -22.57
N PRO A 98 -23.88 -26.81 -23.52
CA PRO A 98 -22.60 -27.47 -23.30
C PRO A 98 -21.84 -26.83 -22.12
N LEU A 99 -21.47 -27.66 -21.14
CA LEU A 99 -20.70 -27.32 -19.95
C LEU A 99 -19.22 -27.20 -20.26
N ASP A 100 -18.86 -26.22 -21.09
CA ASP A 100 -17.47 -25.90 -21.38
C ASP A 100 -16.89 -24.93 -20.35
N ALA A 101 -15.55 -24.83 -20.27
CA ALA A 101 -14.81 -23.90 -19.42
C ALA A 101 -15.27 -22.43 -19.52
N GLY A 102 -15.96 -22.06 -20.61
CA GLY A 102 -16.53 -20.72 -20.82
C GLY A 102 -17.98 -20.52 -20.33
N ASN A 103 -18.73 -21.61 -20.11
CA ASN A 103 -20.16 -21.57 -19.76
C ASN A 103 -20.47 -22.16 -18.38
N LEU A 104 -19.48 -22.70 -17.67
CA LEU A 104 -19.66 -23.19 -16.31
C LEU A 104 -20.19 -22.08 -15.39
N PRO A 105 -21.25 -22.34 -14.61
CA PRO A 105 -21.76 -21.37 -13.68
C PRO A 105 -20.68 -21.06 -12.64
N ALA A 106 -20.49 -19.76 -12.38
CA ALA A 106 -19.48 -19.29 -11.45
C ALA A 106 -19.70 -19.86 -10.04
N GLU A 107 -18.61 -20.18 -9.36
CA GLU A 107 -18.67 -20.47 -7.94
C GLU A 107 -19.09 -19.20 -7.20
N PHE A 108 -20.19 -19.29 -6.44
CA PHE A 108 -20.68 -18.16 -5.68
C PHE A 108 -20.96 -18.57 -4.25
N SER A 109 -20.42 -17.80 -3.32
CA SER A 109 -20.74 -17.90 -1.90
C SER A 109 -21.03 -16.49 -1.38
N MET A 110 -22.26 -16.29 -0.92
CA MET A 110 -22.69 -14.98 -0.42
C MET A 110 -21.80 -14.48 0.71
N ALA A 111 -21.44 -15.36 1.66
CA ALA A 111 -20.56 -15.01 2.79
C ALA A 111 -19.15 -14.57 2.33
N LYS A 112 -18.52 -15.31 1.41
CA LYS A 112 -17.20 -14.95 0.88
C LYS A 112 -17.27 -13.61 0.13
N SER A 113 -18.30 -13.43 -0.69
CA SER A 113 -18.51 -12.17 -1.42
C SER A 113 -18.68 -11.00 -0.44
N LEU A 114 -19.52 -11.13 0.58
CA LEU A 114 -19.81 -10.06 1.54
C LEU A 114 -18.56 -9.67 2.34
N LEU A 115 -17.80 -10.66 2.82
CA LEU A 115 -16.55 -10.41 3.54
C LEU A 115 -15.52 -9.69 2.66
N SER A 116 -15.34 -10.15 1.41
CA SER A 116 -14.38 -9.55 0.49
C SER A 116 -14.73 -8.10 0.12
N VAL A 117 -16.01 -7.81 -0.07
CA VAL A 117 -16.47 -6.45 -0.42
C VAL A 117 -16.46 -5.55 0.81
N ALA A 118 -16.77 -6.06 2.01
CA ALA A 118 -16.61 -5.31 3.25
C ALA A 118 -15.14 -4.89 3.44
N PHE A 119 -14.19 -5.80 3.16
CA PHE A 119 -12.77 -5.48 3.20
C PHE A 119 -12.38 -4.43 2.15
N LEU A 120 -12.85 -4.58 0.90
CA LEU A 120 -12.59 -3.63 -0.17
C LEU A 120 -13.17 -2.25 0.13
N GLY A 121 -14.36 -2.20 0.72
CA GLY A 121 -15.03 -0.97 1.14
C GLY A 121 -14.31 -0.30 2.30
N GLY A 122 -13.80 -1.08 3.25
CA GLY A 122 -12.98 -0.56 4.35
C GLY A 122 -11.65 0.01 3.87
N PHE A 123 -11.01 -0.65 2.91
CA PHE A 123 -9.82 -0.14 2.26
C PHE A 123 -10.10 1.16 1.49
N ALA A 124 -11.20 1.23 0.73
CA ALA A 124 -11.61 2.45 0.05
C ALA A 124 -11.91 3.59 1.05
N GLY A 125 -12.57 3.30 2.17
CA GLY A 125 -12.81 4.27 3.25
C GLY A 125 -11.51 4.79 3.88
N TYR A 126 -10.52 3.91 4.09
CA TYR A 126 -9.17 4.30 4.51
C TYR A 126 -8.47 5.20 3.49
N LEU A 127 -8.57 4.91 2.19
CA LEU A 127 -8.00 5.78 1.16
C LEU A 127 -8.66 7.16 1.15
N VAL A 128 -9.98 7.21 1.35
CA VAL A 128 -10.72 8.47 1.44
C VAL A 128 -10.29 9.29 2.67
N SER A 129 -9.91 8.64 3.78
CA SER A 129 -9.43 9.34 4.97
C SER A 129 -8.09 10.05 4.79
N GLN A 130 -7.34 9.74 3.72
CA GLN A 130 -6.07 10.41 3.43
C GLN A 130 -6.27 11.79 2.78
N PHE A 131 -7.48 12.11 2.33
CA PHE A 131 -7.76 13.43 1.77
C PHE A 131 -7.84 14.48 2.88
N PRO A 132 -7.15 15.62 2.75
CA PRO A 132 -7.02 16.62 3.80
C PRO A 132 -8.34 17.33 4.17
N PHE A 133 -9.38 17.17 3.34
CA PHE A 133 -10.68 17.80 3.53
C PHE A 133 -11.66 16.95 4.36
N VAL A 134 -11.28 15.74 4.75
CA VAL A 134 -12.15 14.82 5.48
C VAL A 134 -11.76 14.81 6.96
N PHE A 135 -12.58 15.42 7.81
CA PHE A 135 -12.32 15.54 9.25
C PHE A 135 -12.74 14.31 10.09
N LEU A 136 -13.21 13.24 9.46
CA LEU A 136 -13.65 12.05 10.18
C LEU A 136 -12.45 11.17 10.59
N PRO A 137 -12.48 10.54 11.77
CA PRO A 137 -11.48 9.55 12.16
C PRO A 137 -11.37 8.41 11.14
N THR A 138 -10.14 8.01 10.81
CA THR A 138 -9.84 6.98 9.80
C THR A 138 -10.62 5.68 10.00
N PHE A 139 -10.75 5.22 11.25
CA PHE A 139 -11.45 3.97 11.55
C PHE A 139 -12.96 4.05 11.26
N MET A 140 -13.58 5.21 11.44
CA MET A 140 -15.00 5.43 11.14
C MET A 140 -15.25 5.41 9.63
N LEU A 141 -14.36 6.02 8.83
CA LEU A 141 -14.46 5.97 7.38
C LEU A 141 -14.23 4.56 6.84
N ALA A 142 -13.27 3.82 7.40
CA ALA A 142 -13.05 2.42 7.04
C ALA A 142 -14.27 1.54 7.39
N LEU A 143 -14.81 1.63 8.61
CA LEU A 143 -16.01 0.88 9.00
C LEU A 143 -17.22 1.28 8.15
N GLY A 144 -17.41 2.59 7.90
CA GLY A 144 -18.49 3.11 7.08
C GLY A 144 -18.40 2.62 5.63
N GLY A 145 -17.22 2.67 5.01
CA GLY A 145 -16.99 2.17 3.66
C GLY A 145 -17.23 0.67 3.54
N GLY A 146 -16.77 -0.12 4.51
CA GLY A 146 -16.99 -1.56 4.56
C GLY A 146 -18.46 -1.92 4.76
N GLY A 147 -19.13 -1.28 5.73
CA GLY A 147 -20.55 -1.47 6.00
C GLY A 147 -21.44 -1.06 4.83
N PHE A 148 -21.13 0.07 4.18
CA PHE A 148 -21.87 0.55 3.02
C PHE A 148 -21.79 -0.42 1.83
N LEU A 149 -20.59 -0.90 1.49
CA LEU A 149 -20.44 -1.86 0.40
C LEU A 149 -21.04 -3.23 0.75
N ALA A 150 -20.92 -3.68 2.00
CA ALA A 150 -21.57 -4.91 2.47
C ALA A 150 -23.10 -4.80 2.37
N TYR A 151 -23.67 -3.65 2.74
CA TYR A 151 -25.09 -3.35 2.57
C TYR A 151 -25.50 -3.35 1.09
N LEU A 152 -24.73 -2.69 0.21
CA LEU A 152 -25.03 -2.74 -1.22
C LEU A 152 -25.06 -4.18 -1.75
N ALA A 153 -24.14 -5.04 -1.29
CA ALA A 153 -24.12 -6.45 -1.67
C ALA A 153 -25.41 -7.21 -1.25
N THR A 154 -26.14 -6.80 -0.23
CA THR A 154 -27.41 -7.44 0.16
C THR A 154 -28.61 -6.95 -0.65
N THR A 155 -28.54 -5.77 -1.27
CA THR A 155 -29.65 -5.20 -2.05
C THR A 155 -29.96 -5.97 -3.34
N LYS A 156 -31.23 -6.19 -3.66
CA LYS A 156 -31.66 -6.88 -4.90
C LYS A 156 -31.71 -5.94 -6.11
N ASN A 157 -30.70 -5.10 -6.29
CA ASN A 157 -30.60 -4.11 -7.37
C ASN A 157 -29.39 -4.39 -8.26
N ALA A 158 -29.34 -3.80 -9.46
CA ALA A 158 -28.20 -3.94 -10.38
C ALA A 158 -26.86 -3.54 -9.75
N ARG A 159 -26.86 -2.56 -8.84
CA ARG A 159 -25.69 -2.17 -8.04
C ARG A 159 -25.28 -3.28 -7.07
N GLY A 160 -26.23 -3.92 -6.39
CA GLY A 160 -25.94 -5.04 -5.52
C GLY A 160 -25.42 -6.27 -6.27
N ASP A 161 -25.96 -6.54 -7.46
CA ASP A 161 -25.47 -7.60 -8.35
C ASP A 161 -24.00 -7.33 -8.77
N LEU A 162 -23.67 -6.08 -9.13
CA LEU A 162 -22.29 -5.66 -9.42
C LEU A 162 -21.38 -5.83 -8.20
N THR A 163 -21.82 -5.41 -7.02
CA THR A 163 -21.04 -5.51 -5.79
C THR A 163 -20.76 -6.97 -5.42
N ARG A 164 -21.73 -7.88 -5.56
CA ARG A 164 -21.54 -9.32 -5.36
C ARG A 164 -20.54 -9.91 -6.34
N LEU A 165 -20.63 -9.52 -7.62
CA LEU A 165 -19.69 -9.95 -8.65
C LEU A 165 -18.28 -9.45 -8.37
N LEU A 166 -18.14 -8.19 -7.95
CA LEU A 166 -16.86 -7.63 -7.54
C LEU A 166 -16.27 -8.39 -6.35
N GLY A 167 -17.11 -8.78 -5.39
CA GLY A 167 -16.72 -9.61 -4.26
C GLY A 167 -16.16 -10.96 -4.69
N MET A 168 -16.93 -11.73 -5.47
CA MET A 168 -16.45 -13.02 -5.96
C MET A 168 -15.23 -12.90 -6.86
N ARG A 169 -15.15 -11.88 -7.70
CA ARG A 169 -13.96 -11.58 -8.50
C ARG A 169 -12.73 -11.34 -7.61
N THR A 170 -12.90 -10.65 -6.49
CA THR A 170 -11.82 -10.42 -5.51
C THR A 170 -11.42 -11.72 -4.81
N VAL A 171 -12.39 -12.56 -4.41
CA VAL A 171 -12.13 -13.88 -3.81
C VAL A 171 -11.36 -14.79 -4.79
N ALA A 172 -11.81 -14.87 -6.04
CA ALA A 172 -11.15 -15.65 -7.07
C ALA A 172 -9.74 -15.12 -7.36
N PHE A 173 -9.54 -13.79 -7.34
CA PHE A 173 -8.22 -13.19 -7.50
C PHE A 173 -7.28 -13.56 -6.35
N LEU A 174 -7.76 -13.52 -5.10
CA LEU A 174 -6.98 -13.98 -3.94
C LEU A 174 -6.62 -15.47 -4.04
N GLY A 175 -7.55 -16.29 -4.54
CA GLY A 175 -7.29 -17.70 -4.85
C GLY A 175 -6.16 -17.87 -5.86
N LEU A 176 -6.21 -17.13 -6.97
CA LEU A 176 -5.14 -17.13 -7.98
C LEU A 176 -3.79 -16.68 -7.40
N VAL A 177 -3.77 -15.63 -6.59
CA VAL A 177 -2.53 -15.16 -5.94
C VAL A 177 -1.97 -16.23 -5.00
N SER A 178 -2.83 -16.89 -4.24
CA SER A 178 -2.43 -17.99 -3.35
C SER A 178 -1.84 -19.16 -4.13
N GLU A 179 -2.48 -19.56 -5.23
CA GLU A 179 -2.04 -20.64 -6.12
C GLU A 179 -0.69 -20.31 -6.79
N ILE A 180 -0.54 -19.09 -7.33
CA ILE A 180 0.73 -18.62 -7.90
C ILE A 180 1.83 -18.60 -6.83
N ASN A 181 1.50 -18.21 -5.60
CA ASN A 181 2.45 -18.20 -4.50
C ASN A 181 2.89 -19.63 -4.11
N SER A 182 1.99 -20.62 -4.12
CA SER A 182 2.37 -22.03 -3.90
C SER A 182 3.23 -22.58 -5.04
N ASP A 183 2.94 -22.21 -6.30
CA ASP A 183 3.68 -22.68 -7.47
C ASP A 183 5.11 -22.15 -7.51
N VAL A 184 5.30 -20.88 -7.11
CA VAL A 184 6.58 -20.16 -7.27
C VAL A 184 7.38 -20.08 -5.95
N ALA A 185 6.76 -20.48 -4.83
CA ALA A 185 7.26 -20.32 -3.46
C ALA A 185 7.70 -18.86 -3.15
N LEU A 186 6.88 -17.91 -3.60
CA LEU A 186 7.23 -16.48 -3.60
C LEU A 186 7.39 -15.93 -2.18
N SER A 187 6.57 -16.40 -1.23
CA SER A 187 6.68 -16.06 0.19
C SER A 187 7.98 -16.56 0.82
N ALA A 188 8.45 -17.77 0.47
CA ALA A 188 9.69 -18.32 1.00
C ALA A 188 10.89 -17.51 0.50
N LYS A 189 10.93 -17.22 -0.81
CA LYS A 189 11.97 -16.38 -1.43
C LYS A 189 11.95 -14.94 -0.88
N GLY A 190 10.76 -14.39 -0.72
CA GLY A 190 10.55 -13.06 -0.13
C GLY A 190 11.05 -12.97 1.31
N LYS A 191 10.82 -14.01 2.13
CA LYS A 191 11.35 -14.07 3.50
C LYS A 191 12.88 -14.08 3.55
N VAL A 192 13.53 -14.84 2.67
CA VAL A 192 15.01 -14.87 2.60
C VAL A 192 15.56 -13.49 2.25
N VAL A 193 15.05 -12.87 1.19
CA VAL A 193 15.49 -11.53 0.77
C VAL A 193 15.16 -10.48 1.82
N GLY A 194 13.96 -10.53 2.41
CA GLY A 194 13.55 -9.67 3.51
C GLY A 194 14.47 -9.79 4.71
N GLY A 195 14.88 -11.01 5.08
CA GLY A 195 15.86 -11.25 6.12
C GLY A 195 17.21 -10.60 5.83
N ILE A 196 17.73 -10.74 4.61
CA ILE A 196 19.00 -10.11 4.20
C ILE A 196 18.91 -8.58 4.28
N CYS A 197 17.82 -7.99 3.76
CA CYS A 197 17.59 -6.55 3.83
C CYS A 197 17.47 -6.06 5.27
N PHE A 198 16.71 -6.78 6.10
CA PHE A 198 16.53 -6.44 7.52
C PHE A 198 17.84 -6.54 8.30
N SER A 199 18.62 -7.60 8.11
CA SER A 199 19.94 -7.73 8.75
C SER A 199 20.89 -6.61 8.35
N LYS A 200 20.88 -6.20 7.07
CA LYS A 200 21.68 -5.04 6.62
C LYS A 200 21.18 -3.73 7.23
N ALA A 201 19.87 -3.50 7.25
CA ALA A 201 19.29 -2.30 7.85
C ALA A 201 19.66 -2.20 9.34
N MET A 202 19.55 -3.30 10.09
CA MET A 202 19.95 -3.37 11.50
C MET A 202 21.45 -3.18 11.70
N PHE A 203 22.29 -3.66 10.77
CA PHE A 203 23.73 -3.42 10.82
C PHE A 203 24.06 -1.93 10.64
N TRP A 204 23.43 -1.27 9.66
CA TRP A 204 23.60 0.17 9.44
C TRP A 204 23.07 1.00 10.61
N ASP A 205 21.91 0.62 11.15
CA ASP A 205 21.32 1.23 12.34
C ASP A 205 22.29 1.14 13.54
N ARG A 206 22.84 -0.05 13.82
CA ARG A 206 23.85 -0.23 14.87
C ARG A 206 25.12 0.57 14.62
N LYS A 207 25.59 0.66 13.38
CA LYS A 207 26.80 1.41 13.05
C LYS A 207 26.61 2.91 13.29
N TYR A 208 25.50 3.48 12.81
CA TYR A 208 25.28 4.92 12.88
C TYR A 208 24.69 5.40 14.21
N HIS A 209 23.83 4.61 14.86
CA HIS A 209 23.29 4.95 16.20
C HIS A 209 24.21 4.47 17.34
N GLY A 210 24.94 3.37 17.13
CA GLY A 210 25.86 2.83 18.12
C GLY A 210 27.16 3.63 18.28
N GLU A 211 27.66 4.28 17.22
CA GLU A 211 28.83 5.19 17.29
C GLU A 211 28.46 6.60 17.78
N ALA A 212 27.21 7.03 17.61
CA ALA A 212 26.74 8.33 18.10
C ALA A 212 26.72 8.41 19.64
N ALA A 213 26.40 7.30 20.31
CA ALA A 213 26.34 7.22 21.77
C ALA A 213 27.70 7.42 22.48
N PRO A 214 28.80 6.73 22.11
CA PRO A 214 30.10 6.95 22.73
C PRO A 214 30.69 8.31 22.38
N LEU A 215 30.52 8.81 21.15
CA LEU A 215 30.98 10.16 20.77
C LEU A 215 30.23 11.27 21.52
N ALA A 216 28.93 11.11 21.76
CA ALA A 216 28.16 12.02 22.61
C ALA A 216 28.67 12.00 24.07
N ARG A 217 28.95 10.81 24.64
CA ARG A 217 29.54 10.69 25.99
C ARG A 217 30.95 11.28 26.05
N GLN A 218 31.76 11.12 25.00
CA GLN A 218 33.12 11.66 24.95
C GLN A 218 33.10 13.19 24.86
N ARG A 219 32.20 13.77 24.06
CA ARG A 219 31.96 15.23 24.02
C ARG A 219 31.43 15.77 25.34
N GLN A 220 30.56 15.02 26.02
CA GLN A 220 30.05 15.40 27.34
C GLN A 220 31.18 15.41 28.38
N ARG A 221 32.02 14.36 28.40
CA ARG A 221 33.24 14.31 29.25
C ARG A 221 34.28 15.38 28.92
N GLN A 222 34.38 15.83 27.67
CA GLN A 222 35.28 16.94 27.30
C GLN A 222 34.70 18.31 27.68
N ARG A 223 33.37 18.45 27.79
CA ARG A 223 32.72 19.70 28.20
C ARG A 223 32.72 19.91 29.71
N GLU A 224 32.67 18.83 30.50
CA GLU A 224 32.73 18.89 31.97
C GLU A 224 33.97 19.64 32.53
N PRO A 225 35.21 19.38 32.08
CA PRO A 225 36.37 20.13 32.57
C PRO A 225 36.40 21.59 32.11
N MET A 226 35.88 21.89 30.92
CA MET A 226 35.80 23.28 30.42
C MET A 226 34.74 24.09 31.18
N ALA A 227 33.61 23.47 31.55
CA ALA A 227 32.59 24.11 32.37
C ALA A 227 33.08 24.37 33.81
N ALA A 228 33.82 23.43 34.40
CA ALA A 228 34.42 23.60 35.72
C ALA A 228 35.50 24.71 35.74
N ALA A 229 36.33 24.80 34.69
CA ALA A 229 37.33 25.87 34.56
C ALA A 229 36.69 27.26 34.36
N ALA A 230 35.61 27.35 33.58
CA ALA A 230 34.86 28.59 33.39
C ALA A 230 34.17 29.08 34.67
N ALA A 231 33.62 28.17 35.48
CA ALA A 231 33.00 28.51 36.77
C ALA A 231 34.03 28.96 37.83
N GLY A 232 35.25 28.42 37.80
CA GLY A 232 36.35 28.88 38.66
C GLY A 232 36.88 30.27 38.30
N ALA A 233 36.93 30.59 37.00
CA ALA A 233 37.39 31.90 36.52
C ALA A 233 36.41 33.05 36.85
N SER A 234 35.10 32.79 36.94
CA SER A 234 34.12 33.83 37.33
C SER A 234 34.10 34.13 38.83
N ALA A 235 34.66 33.26 39.67
CA ALA A 235 34.73 33.48 41.12
C ALA A 235 35.93 34.35 41.56
N GLY A 236 36.94 34.54 40.69
CA GLY A 236 38.17 35.30 41.00
C GLY A 236 38.23 36.75 40.51
N GLY A 237 37.22 37.23 39.78
CA GLY A 237 37.25 38.50 39.04
C GLY A 237 36.57 39.69 39.70
N GLY A 238 36.68 39.84 41.02
CA GLY A 238 36.12 40.96 41.78
C GLY A 238 36.98 42.23 41.74
N ARG A 239 37.29 42.78 40.56
CA ARG A 239 37.75 44.17 40.42
C ARG A 239 37.03 44.82 39.24
N ARG A 240 35.96 45.56 39.55
CA ARG A 240 35.28 46.48 38.64
C ARG A 240 36.27 47.59 38.25
N PRO A 241 36.61 47.78 36.96
CA PRO A 241 37.11 49.07 36.51
C PRO A 241 35.96 50.09 36.51
N PRO A 242 36.23 51.35 36.87
CA PRO A 242 35.24 52.42 36.89
C PRO A 242 34.83 52.82 35.47
N ASP A 243 33.51 52.91 35.28
CA ASP A 243 32.78 53.80 34.37
C ASP A 243 33.51 54.27 33.10
N ALA A 244 33.54 53.41 32.08
CA ALA A 244 33.70 53.85 30.71
C ALA A 244 32.31 54.11 30.10
N VAL A 245 31.88 55.36 30.18
CA VAL A 245 30.81 55.93 29.37
C VAL A 245 31.25 55.84 27.91
N PHE A 246 30.76 54.84 27.17
CA PHE A 246 30.88 54.81 25.72
C PHE A 246 29.50 54.80 25.06
N SER A 247 29.18 56.00 24.58
CA SER A 247 28.33 56.34 23.44
C SER A 247 27.62 55.17 22.72
N SER A 248 26.31 55.15 22.94
CA SER A 248 25.30 54.96 21.90
C SER A 248 25.74 55.67 20.60
N THR A 249 26.15 54.92 19.56
CA THR A 249 26.09 55.29 18.13
C THR A 249 26.73 54.20 17.26
N ALA A 250 26.13 53.00 17.20
CA ALA A 250 26.48 52.03 16.14
C ALA A 250 25.32 51.07 15.79
N ALA A 251 24.07 51.45 16.07
CA ALA A 251 22.88 50.66 15.77
C ALA A 251 22.21 51.01 14.43
N ALA A 252 22.89 51.69 13.50
CA ALA A 252 22.24 52.22 12.29
C ALA A 252 22.90 51.87 10.94
N ALA A 253 23.92 51.01 10.87
CA ALA A 253 24.66 50.77 9.62
C ALA A 253 24.61 49.34 9.06
N ALA A 254 23.79 48.44 9.58
CA ALA A 254 23.70 47.05 9.09
C ALA A 254 22.37 46.67 8.42
N THR A 255 21.57 47.67 8.02
CA THR A 255 20.26 47.48 7.35
C THR A 255 20.24 48.07 5.94
N ALA A 256 21.34 47.97 5.17
CA ALA A 256 21.41 48.54 3.82
C ALA A 256 22.13 47.69 2.75
N LEU A 257 22.35 46.39 2.98
CA LEU A 257 23.07 45.53 2.03
C LEU A 257 22.39 44.17 1.81
N ARG A 258 21.06 44.17 1.76
CA ARG A 258 20.28 42.97 1.42
C ARG A 258 19.21 43.24 0.37
N THR A 259 19.61 43.89 -0.72
CA THR A 259 18.87 43.90 -1.99
C THR A 259 19.86 44.04 -3.14
N LYS A 260 20.30 42.89 -3.66
CA LYS A 260 20.62 42.62 -5.07
C LYS A 260 20.79 41.13 -5.26
#